data_AF-A0A7K0NWX6-F1
#
_entry.id   AF-A0A7K0NWX6-F1
#
_cell.length_a   1.000
_cell.length_b   1.000
_cell.length_c   1.000
_cell.angle_alpha   90.00
_cell.angle_beta   90.00
_cell.angle_gamma   90.00
#
_symmetry.space_group_name_H-M   'P 1'
#
loop_
_entity.id
_entity.type
_entity.pdbx_description
1 polymer ?
#
loop_
_entity_poly.entity_id
_entity_poly.type
_entity_poly.pdbx_seq_one_letter_code
_entity_poly.pdbx_strand_id
1 'polypeptide(L)'
;LAVIGGRSVHAFHIEGCGGGHVPNVLSMAGVANVIGSSTNPTLPFGRDAVAEHLHMIIASHGLSDDVPSDIAMARDRIRASTMGAEDVLHDLGIIPITSSDAMGMGRAGETVRRTLALAAKMKGERGAENERHDNERVLRYLAKLTINPAIAHGISHEVGSIGLGLLADIVLWDPAKFGATPMLVIKAGFPAWGSSGDPNATIERAQPAVMGPQFGGHGGAAAELSVAFVSMASLGAGADLLPTRRRRVAVHSIRTVGLADMRRNGRVASVRVNPATGEVAVDGVPVDSEAAESVALARLYFL
;
A
#
# COMPACT_ATOMS: atom_id res chain seq x y z
N LEU A 1 -19.92 9.66 5.73
CA LEU A 1 -20.53 8.38 6.18
C LEU A 1 -22.04 8.29 5.89
N ALA A 2 -22.86 9.27 6.29
CA ALA A 2 -24.30 9.26 6.02
C ALA A 2 -24.65 8.99 4.54
N VAL A 3 -23.96 9.66 3.60
CA VAL A 3 -24.12 9.43 2.16
C VAL A 3 -23.72 8.02 1.72
N ILE A 4 -22.68 7.43 2.32
CA ILE A 4 -22.28 6.05 2.02
C ILE A 4 -23.39 5.08 2.44
N GLY A 5 -24.09 5.36 3.54
CA GLY A 5 -25.30 4.64 3.94
C GLY A 5 -25.06 3.14 4.17
N GLY A 6 -23.93 2.79 4.80
CA GLY A 6 -23.56 1.40 5.10
C GLY A 6 -23.10 0.57 3.90
N ARG A 7 -23.05 1.13 2.69
CA ARG A 7 -22.55 0.42 1.50
C ARG A 7 -21.03 0.27 1.56
N SER A 8 -20.52 -0.83 1.01
CA SER A 8 -19.08 -1.06 0.88
C SER A 8 -18.40 0.08 0.11
N VAL A 9 -17.28 0.57 0.64
CA VAL A 9 -16.43 1.56 -0.02
C VAL A 9 -14.96 1.34 0.32
N HIS A 10 -14.09 1.47 -0.68
CA HIS A 10 -12.65 1.58 -0.46
C HIS A 10 -12.29 3.07 -0.38
N ALA A 11 -11.80 3.52 0.78
CA ALA A 11 -11.38 4.90 0.99
C ALA A 11 -9.84 4.98 0.94
N PHE A 12 -9.32 5.70 -0.05
CA PHE A 12 -7.88 5.90 -0.24
C PHE A 12 -7.30 6.88 0.78
N HIS A 13 -5.98 6.77 1.00
CA HIS A 13 -5.14 7.64 1.85
C HIS A 13 -5.89 8.13 3.10
N ILE A 14 -6.40 7.16 3.88
CA ILE A 14 -7.41 7.35 4.92
C ILE A 14 -6.93 8.21 6.09
N GLU A 15 -5.62 8.35 6.28
CA GLU A 15 -5.01 9.30 7.23
C GLU A 15 -5.34 10.76 6.87
N GLY A 16 -5.40 11.08 5.59
CA GLY A 16 -5.91 12.35 5.07
C GLY A 16 -4.88 13.30 4.49
N CYS A 17 -3.58 13.08 4.64
CA CYS A 17 -2.55 13.90 4.00
C CYS A 17 -2.68 13.82 2.46
N GLY A 18 -2.93 12.63 1.91
CA GLY A 18 -3.22 12.42 0.49
C GLY A 18 -4.55 13.04 0.03
N GLY A 19 -5.45 13.40 0.95
CA GLY A 19 -6.71 14.09 0.67
C GLY A 19 -7.87 13.53 1.49
N GLY A 20 -8.79 14.41 1.92
CA GLY A 20 -9.96 14.01 2.69
C GLY A 20 -10.57 15.14 3.49
N HIS A 21 -11.66 14.85 4.19
CA HIS A 21 -12.26 15.80 5.13
C HIS A 21 -11.26 16.16 6.24
N VAL A 22 -10.99 17.45 6.39
CA VAL A 22 -10.14 17.98 7.44
C VAL A 22 -10.95 18.23 8.71
N PRO A 23 -10.45 17.85 9.90
CA PRO A 23 -9.21 17.11 10.16
C PRO A 23 -9.43 15.59 10.32
N ASN A 24 -10.67 15.10 10.14
CA ASN A 24 -11.14 13.86 10.75
C ASN A 24 -11.47 12.73 9.76
N VAL A 25 -10.96 12.76 8.52
CA VAL A 25 -11.17 11.65 7.58
C VAL A 25 -10.68 10.31 8.14
N LEU A 26 -9.63 10.30 8.97
CA LEU A 26 -9.13 9.11 9.67
C LEU A 26 -10.18 8.45 10.58
N SER A 27 -11.20 9.17 11.02
CA SER A 27 -12.33 8.58 11.76
C SER A 27 -13.16 7.59 10.95
N MET A 28 -12.97 7.53 9.63
CA MET A 28 -13.55 6.47 8.79
C MET A 28 -12.79 5.14 8.92
N ALA A 29 -11.55 5.13 9.42
CA ALA A 29 -10.84 3.90 9.74
C ALA A 29 -11.55 3.16 10.88
N GLY A 30 -11.61 1.84 10.78
CA GLY A 30 -12.34 1.01 11.76
C GLY A 30 -13.86 0.95 11.55
N VAL A 31 -14.44 1.68 10.59
CA VAL A 31 -15.87 1.56 10.24
C VAL A 31 -16.11 0.28 9.42
N ALA A 32 -17.08 -0.54 9.82
CA ALA A 32 -17.28 -1.89 9.29
C ALA A 32 -17.41 -2.00 7.76
N ASN A 33 -18.10 -1.05 7.11
CA ASN A 33 -18.30 -1.03 5.66
C ASN A 33 -17.25 -0.21 4.89
N VAL A 34 -16.22 0.29 5.56
CA VAL A 34 -15.12 1.06 4.96
C VAL A 34 -13.86 0.21 4.96
N ILE A 35 -13.29 0.00 3.78
CA ILE A 35 -11.97 -0.58 3.60
C ILE A 35 -11.02 0.60 3.43
N GLY A 36 -10.30 0.98 4.48
CA GLY A 36 -9.31 2.05 4.43
C GLY A 36 -7.99 1.58 3.81
N SER A 37 -7.36 2.43 3.00
CA SER A 37 -5.96 2.24 2.61
C SER A 37 -5.13 3.46 2.89
N SER A 38 -3.84 3.23 3.07
CA SER A 38 -2.83 4.28 3.20
C SER A 38 -1.96 4.33 1.95
N THR A 39 -1.45 5.52 1.64
CA THR A 39 -0.50 5.73 0.55
C THR A 39 0.90 5.92 1.13
N ASN A 40 1.92 5.50 0.38
CA ASN A 40 3.21 5.20 1.00
C ASN A 40 4.10 6.37 1.45
N PRO A 41 3.88 7.65 1.11
CA PRO A 41 4.77 8.72 1.59
C PRO A 41 4.69 9.02 3.08
N THR A 42 3.55 8.77 3.72
CA THR A 42 3.38 8.91 5.17
C THR A 42 3.87 7.68 5.94
N LEU A 43 4.27 6.61 5.24
CA LEU A 43 4.59 5.32 5.85
C LEU A 43 6.10 5.01 5.85
N PRO A 44 6.67 4.64 7.00
CA PRO A 44 6.20 5.03 8.33
C PRO A 44 6.34 6.55 8.55
N PHE A 45 5.72 7.05 9.63
CA PHE A 45 5.93 8.43 10.06
C PHE A 45 7.41 8.68 10.40
N GLY A 46 8.03 9.62 9.68
CA GLY A 46 9.46 9.94 9.78
C GLY A 46 9.70 11.41 10.09
N ARG A 47 10.90 11.75 10.58
CA ARG A 47 11.25 13.11 11.03
C ARG A 47 11.02 14.20 9.98
N ASP A 48 11.18 13.85 8.70
CA ASP A 48 11.07 14.80 7.58
C ASP A 48 9.65 14.84 6.99
N ALA A 49 8.73 13.98 7.46
CA ALA A 49 7.42 13.77 6.82
C ALA A 49 6.59 15.06 6.77
N VAL A 50 6.45 15.78 7.88
CA VAL A 50 5.62 17.00 7.93
C VAL A 50 6.16 18.07 6.99
N ALA A 51 7.47 18.33 7.01
CA ALA A 51 8.11 19.35 6.18
C ALA A 51 8.03 18.97 4.69
N GLU A 52 8.34 17.71 4.35
CA GLU A 52 8.24 17.19 2.99
C GLU A 52 6.82 17.37 2.43
N HIS A 53 5.81 16.95 3.20
CA HIS A 53 4.42 16.99 2.73
C HIS A 53 3.87 18.42 2.63
N LEU A 54 4.37 19.36 3.45
CA LEU A 54 4.00 20.77 3.37
C LEU A 54 4.40 21.37 2.02
N HIS A 55 5.66 21.23 1.66
CA HIS A 55 6.13 21.73 0.38
C HIS A 55 5.51 20.97 -0.80
N MET A 56 5.29 19.66 -0.66
CA MET A 56 4.61 18.87 -1.69
C MET A 56 3.16 19.35 -1.93
N ILE A 57 2.39 19.65 -0.87
CA ILE A 57 1.01 20.13 -0.99
C ILE A 57 0.98 21.53 -1.61
N ILE A 58 1.85 22.44 -1.15
CA ILE A 58 1.96 23.79 -1.71
C ILE A 58 2.21 23.71 -3.22
N ALA A 59 3.22 22.93 -3.63
CA ALA A 59 3.54 22.76 -5.05
C ALA A 59 2.40 22.11 -5.85
N SER A 60 1.79 21.05 -5.32
CA SER A 60 0.77 20.27 -6.06
C SER A 60 -0.56 21.02 -6.24
N HIS A 61 -0.85 21.99 -5.38
CA HIS A 61 -2.09 22.77 -5.42
C HIS A 61 -1.88 24.20 -5.91
N GLY A 62 -0.65 24.56 -6.33
CA GLY A 62 -0.32 25.91 -6.80
C GLY A 62 -0.51 26.98 -5.72
N LEU A 63 -0.24 26.64 -4.46
CA LEU A 63 -0.35 27.55 -3.32
C LEU A 63 0.90 28.42 -3.18
N SER A 64 0.76 29.53 -2.47
CA SER A 64 1.87 30.41 -2.11
C SER A 64 2.14 30.39 -0.60
N ASP A 65 3.42 30.36 -0.23
CA ASP A 65 3.88 30.50 1.14
C ASP A 65 3.74 31.93 1.70
N ASP A 66 3.68 32.92 0.81
CA ASP A 66 3.44 34.33 1.15
C ASP A 66 1.96 34.63 1.47
N VAL A 67 1.04 33.72 1.13
CA VAL A 67 -0.40 33.90 1.34
C VAL A 67 -0.84 33.18 2.62
N PRO A 68 -1.29 33.90 3.68
CA PRO A 68 -1.61 33.28 4.97
C PRO A 68 -2.71 32.20 4.89
N SER A 69 -3.72 32.40 4.04
CA SER A 69 -4.80 31.41 3.84
C SER A 69 -4.32 30.12 3.20
N ASP A 70 -3.34 30.22 2.30
CA ASP A 70 -2.76 29.08 1.58
C ASP A 70 -1.93 28.21 2.52
N ILE A 71 -1.09 28.84 3.34
CA ILE A 71 -0.33 28.15 4.39
C ILE A 71 -1.27 27.52 5.43
N ALA A 72 -2.32 28.22 5.83
CA ALA A 72 -3.31 27.67 6.77
C ALA A 72 -3.96 26.41 6.18
N MET A 73 -4.44 26.46 4.93
CA MET A 73 -5.03 25.32 4.25
C MET A 73 -4.07 24.13 4.10
N ALA A 74 -2.80 24.40 3.78
CA ALA A 74 -1.80 23.35 3.66
C ALA A 74 -1.52 22.68 5.02
N ARG A 75 -1.33 23.47 6.09
CA ARG A 75 -1.10 22.97 7.46
C ARG A 75 -2.29 22.20 8.01
N ASP A 76 -3.50 22.64 7.70
CA ASP A 76 -4.74 21.96 8.10
C ASP A 76 -4.79 20.52 7.60
N ARG A 77 -4.17 20.22 6.44
CA ARG A 77 -4.13 18.88 5.85
C ARG A 77 -2.99 18.00 6.39
N ILE A 78 -1.93 18.58 6.92
CA ILE A 78 -0.68 17.88 7.29
C ILE A 78 -0.53 17.91 8.80
N ARG A 79 -0.68 16.76 9.44
CA ARG A 79 -0.70 16.69 10.90
C ARG A 79 0.19 15.54 11.36
N ALA A 80 1.19 15.87 12.15
CA ALA A 80 2.07 14.87 12.78
C ALA A 80 1.26 13.84 13.56
N SER A 81 0.22 14.29 14.29
CA SER A 81 -0.61 13.43 15.12
C SER A 81 -1.38 12.35 14.34
N THR A 82 -1.94 12.69 13.17
CA THR A 82 -2.65 11.70 12.35
C THR A 82 -1.69 10.78 11.60
N MET A 83 -0.52 11.28 11.17
CA MET A 83 0.55 10.46 10.58
C MET A 83 1.12 9.45 11.61
N GLY A 84 1.41 9.88 12.84
CA GLY A 84 1.85 8.99 13.92
C GLY A 84 0.78 7.97 14.30
N ALA A 85 -0.48 8.38 14.37
CA ALA A 85 -1.58 7.46 14.62
C ALA A 85 -1.78 6.43 13.50
N GLU A 86 -1.57 6.80 12.23
CA GLU A 86 -1.67 5.90 11.08
C GLU A 86 -0.76 4.68 11.23
N ASP A 87 0.47 4.87 11.70
CA ASP A 87 1.41 3.79 11.99
C ASP A 87 0.81 2.77 12.97
N VAL A 88 0.25 3.27 14.08
CA VAL A 88 -0.39 2.44 15.11
C VAL A 88 -1.62 1.73 14.57
N LEU A 89 -2.47 2.42 13.82
CA LEU A 89 -3.69 1.84 13.24
C LEU A 89 -3.36 0.70 12.24
N HIS A 90 -2.24 0.79 11.54
CA HIS A 90 -1.74 -0.30 10.73
C HIS A 90 -1.31 -1.51 11.58
N ASP A 91 -0.56 -1.31 12.68
CA ASP A 91 -0.12 -2.41 13.54
C ASP A 91 -1.31 -3.04 14.27
N LEU A 92 -2.34 -2.27 14.64
CA LEU A 92 -3.58 -2.78 15.23
C LEU A 92 -4.49 -3.54 14.25
N GLY A 93 -4.15 -3.55 12.96
CA GLY A 93 -4.97 -4.20 11.92
C GLY A 93 -6.29 -3.47 11.63
N ILE A 94 -6.34 -2.16 11.86
CA ILE A 94 -7.50 -1.29 11.57
C ILE A 94 -7.42 -0.77 10.12
N ILE A 95 -6.21 -0.50 9.61
CA ILE A 95 -5.98 -0.13 8.21
C ILE A 95 -5.46 -1.34 7.43
N PRO A 96 -6.30 -1.93 6.54
CA PRO A 96 -6.02 -3.22 5.90
C PRO A 96 -5.12 -3.19 4.67
N ILE A 97 -4.90 -2.04 4.04
CA ILE A 97 -4.22 -1.95 2.74
C ILE A 97 -3.17 -0.84 2.75
N THR A 98 -2.04 -1.11 2.10
CA THR A 98 -1.05 -0.09 1.70
C THR A 98 -0.99 0.00 0.18
N SER A 99 -0.80 1.21 -0.32
CA SER A 99 -0.81 1.53 -1.75
C SER A 99 0.23 2.61 -2.07
N SER A 100 0.44 2.92 -3.35
CA SER A 100 1.46 3.88 -3.76
C SER A 100 0.97 5.31 -3.80
N ASP A 101 -0.12 5.57 -4.54
CA ASP A 101 -0.47 6.87 -5.13
C ASP A 101 0.55 7.35 -6.17
N ALA A 102 0.96 6.46 -7.06
CA ALA A 102 2.08 6.68 -7.98
C ALA A 102 1.96 8.00 -8.76
N MET A 103 2.91 8.92 -8.53
CA MET A 103 2.96 10.26 -9.13
C MET A 103 1.77 11.17 -8.79
N GLY A 104 0.90 10.75 -7.86
CA GLY A 104 -0.22 11.51 -7.32
C GLY A 104 -0.02 11.79 -5.83
N MET A 105 1.17 12.30 -5.44
CA MET A 105 1.63 12.35 -4.04
C MET A 105 2.03 10.97 -3.50
N GLY A 106 2.71 10.15 -4.29
CA GLY A 106 3.08 8.79 -3.92
C GLY A 106 4.10 8.12 -4.84
N ARG A 107 4.70 7.01 -4.37
CA ARG A 107 5.90 6.43 -5.00
C ARG A 107 5.67 4.98 -5.45
N ALA A 108 5.59 4.72 -6.75
CA ALA A 108 5.25 3.39 -7.28
C ALA A 108 6.18 2.25 -6.79
N GLY A 109 7.48 2.52 -6.70
CA GLY A 109 8.50 1.51 -6.36
C GLY A 109 8.69 1.24 -4.86
N GLU A 110 7.92 1.87 -3.98
CA GLU A 110 8.22 1.85 -2.54
C GLU A 110 7.18 1.14 -1.66
N THR A 111 6.04 0.74 -2.19
CA THR A 111 4.94 0.22 -1.35
C THR A 111 5.36 -0.98 -0.49
N VAL A 112 6.10 -1.93 -1.07
CA VAL A 112 6.62 -3.10 -0.33
C VAL A 112 7.59 -2.67 0.77
N ARG A 113 8.61 -1.88 0.43
CA ARG A 113 9.65 -1.48 1.40
C ARG A 113 9.08 -0.60 2.52
N ARG A 114 8.15 0.34 2.21
CA ARG A 114 7.50 1.18 3.23
C ARG A 114 6.62 0.37 4.17
N THR A 115 5.87 -0.59 3.64
CA THR A 115 5.02 -1.47 4.46
C THR A 115 5.84 -2.31 5.43
N LEU A 116 6.98 -2.86 4.98
CA LEU A 116 7.85 -3.65 5.84
C LEU A 116 8.70 -2.80 6.79
N ALA A 117 9.11 -1.59 6.37
CA ALA A 117 9.77 -0.62 7.25
C ALA A 117 8.82 -0.16 8.37
N LEU A 118 7.53 0.03 8.06
CA LEU A 118 6.51 0.31 9.07
C LEU A 118 6.35 -0.84 10.07
N ALA A 119 6.32 -2.09 9.60
CA ALA A 119 6.29 -3.24 10.49
C ALA A 119 7.51 -3.27 11.44
N ALA A 120 8.70 -2.94 10.93
CA ALA A 120 9.92 -2.88 11.74
C ALA A 120 9.88 -1.74 12.77
N LYS A 121 9.40 -0.55 12.38
CA LYS A 121 9.22 0.59 13.30
C LYS A 121 8.24 0.24 14.43
N MET A 122 7.09 -0.32 14.07
CA MET A 122 6.07 -0.73 15.04
C MET A 122 6.55 -1.84 15.98
N LYS A 123 7.42 -2.75 15.51
CA LYS A 123 8.12 -3.67 16.41
C LYS A 123 9.05 -2.95 17.38
N GLY A 124 9.80 -1.95 16.91
CA GLY A 124 10.70 -1.16 17.75
C GLY A 124 9.98 -0.42 18.87
N GLU A 125 8.84 0.19 18.56
CA GLU A 125 8.07 0.98 19.53
C GLU A 125 7.13 0.15 20.40
N ARG A 126 6.43 -0.83 19.81
CA ARG A 126 5.36 -1.59 20.50
C ARG A 126 5.80 -2.97 20.97
N GLY A 127 7.05 -3.34 20.71
CA GLY A 127 7.63 -4.63 21.08
C GLY A 127 7.27 -5.78 20.14
N ALA A 128 7.84 -6.94 20.43
CA ALA A 128 7.54 -8.19 19.74
C ALA A 128 6.22 -8.80 20.24
N GLU A 129 5.47 -9.43 19.33
CA GLU A 129 4.21 -10.12 19.67
C GLU A 129 4.46 -11.55 20.18
N ASN A 130 5.68 -12.05 20.03
CA ASN A 130 6.12 -13.37 20.46
C ASN A 130 7.63 -13.34 20.73
N GLU A 131 8.10 -14.22 21.63
CA GLU A 131 9.50 -14.26 22.06
C GLU A 131 10.49 -14.76 20.99
N ARG A 132 10.04 -15.57 20.03
CA ARG A 132 10.92 -16.27 19.08
C ARG A 132 10.84 -15.77 17.65
N HIS A 133 9.72 -15.18 17.25
CA HIS A 133 9.46 -14.81 15.86
C HIS A 133 8.43 -13.68 15.74
N ASP A 134 8.36 -13.05 14.56
CA ASP A 134 7.38 -12.00 14.26
C ASP A 134 6.29 -12.45 13.27
N ASN A 135 6.04 -13.76 13.13
CA ASN A 135 5.19 -14.33 12.07
C ASN A 135 3.82 -13.65 11.95
N GLU A 136 3.14 -13.39 13.07
CA GLU A 136 1.80 -12.78 13.05
C GLU A 136 1.83 -11.35 12.49
N ARG A 137 2.80 -10.53 12.92
CA ARG A 137 3.06 -9.21 12.34
C ARG A 137 3.47 -9.31 10.87
N VAL A 138 4.41 -10.17 10.52
CA VAL A 138 4.84 -10.35 9.12
C VAL A 138 3.66 -10.69 8.21
N LEU A 139 2.82 -11.65 8.61
CA LEU A 139 1.64 -12.04 7.84
C LEU A 139 0.56 -10.93 7.82
N ARG A 140 0.40 -10.17 8.90
CA ARG A 140 -0.49 -9.00 8.95
C ARG A 140 -0.09 -7.95 7.92
N TYR A 141 1.19 -7.64 7.80
CA TYR A 141 1.72 -6.64 6.87
C TYR A 141 1.80 -7.14 5.43
N LEU A 142 2.15 -8.41 5.19
CA LEU A 142 2.09 -9.01 3.86
C LEU A 142 0.66 -9.02 3.30
N ALA A 143 -0.35 -9.25 4.14
CA ALA A 143 -1.74 -9.20 3.70
C ALA A 143 -2.15 -7.83 3.16
N LYS A 144 -1.56 -6.73 3.67
CA LYS A 144 -1.81 -5.36 3.20
C LYS A 144 -1.36 -5.12 1.75
N LEU A 145 -0.33 -5.87 1.31
CA LEU A 145 0.29 -5.77 -0.01
C LEU A 145 -0.30 -6.74 -1.04
N THR A 146 -0.91 -7.83 -0.57
CA THR A 146 -1.22 -9.00 -1.41
C THR A 146 -2.72 -9.29 -1.42
N ILE A 147 -3.22 -10.02 -0.43
CA ILE A 147 -4.58 -10.56 -0.45
C ILE A 147 -5.65 -9.49 -0.17
N ASN A 148 -5.40 -8.49 0.68
CA ASN A 148 -6.42 -7.50 1.03
C ASN A 148 -6.78 -6.58 -0.16
N PRO A 149 -5.83 -6.03 -0.93
CA PRO A 149 -6.15 -5.36 -2.19
C PRO A 149 -6.94 -6.26 -3.15
N ALA A 150 -6.57 -7.54 -3.25
CA ALA A 150 -7.25 -8.48 -4.14
C ALA A 150 -8.71 -8.74 -3.73
N ILE A 151 -8.98 -8.86 -2.42
CA ILE A 151 -10.34 -9.01 -1.90
C ILE A 151 -11.15 -7.73 -2.13
N ALA A 152 -10.59 -6.56 -1.77
CA ALA A 152 -11.28 -5.27 -1.88
C ALA A 152 -11.71 -4.95 -3.33
N HIS A 153 -10.92 -5.40 -4.32
CA HIS A 153 -11.19 -5.18 -5.73
C HIS A 153 -11.80 -6.39 -6.46
N GLY A 154 -12.12 -7.47 -5.75
CA GLY A 154 -12.86 -8.61 -6.33
C GLY A 154 -12.07 -9.46 -7.30
N ILE A 155 -10.74 -9.55 -7.08
CA ILE A 155 -9.79 -10.28 -7.93
C ILE A 155 -9.04 -11.39 -7.16
N SER A 156 -9.43 -11.65 -5.90
CA SER A 156 -8.81 -12.68 -5.05
C SER A 156 -8.99 -14.12 -5.52
N HIS A 157 -9.87 -14.34 -6.52
CA HIS A 157 -10.04 -15.63 -7.18
C HIS A 157 -8.98 -15.89 -8.27
N GLU A 158 -8.17 -14.89 -8.64
CA GLU A 158 -7.10 -15.02 -9.64
C GLU A 158 -5.72 -14.77 -9.04
N VAL A 159 -5.59 -13.81 -8.10
CA VAL A 159 -4.29 -13.33 -7.58
C VAL A 159 -4.35 -13.00 -6.08
N GLY A 160 -3.19 -12.64 -5.51
CA GLY A 160 -3.08 -12.07 -4.16
C GLY A 160 -2.63 -13.06 -3.09
N SER A 161 -2.44 -14.33 -3.42
CA SER A 161 -1.82 -15.32 -2.52
C SER A 161 -1.19 -16.48 -3.32
N ILE A 162 -0.38 -17.30 -2.66
CA ILE A 162 0.14 -18.55 -3.26
C ILE A 162 -0.86 -19.66 -2.91
N GLY A 163 -1.53 -20.20 -3.92
CA GLY A 163 -2.55 -21.25 -3.76
C GLY A 163 -2.88 -21.94 -5.08
N LEU A 164 -3.47 -23.13 -4.99
CA LEU A 164 -3.88 -23.88 -6.18
C LEU A 164 -4.99 -23.14 -6.94
N GLY A 165 -4.91 -23.16 -8.27
CA GLY A 165 -5.88 -22.53 -9.16
C GLY A 165 -5.69 -21.02 -9.38
N LEU A 166 -4.76 -20.37 -8.67
CA LEU A 166 -4.41 -18.96 -8.86
C LEU A 166 -3.31 -18.80 -9.93
N LEU A 167 -3.18 -17.59 -10.47
CA LEU A 167 -2.05 -17.24 -11.33
C LEU A 167 -0.74 -17.40 -10.55
N ALA A 168 0.25 -18.05 -11.17
CA ALA A 168 1.59 -18.23 -10.61
C ALA A 168 2.42 -16.93 -10.70
N ASP A 169 1.94 -15.89 -10.02
CA ASP A 169 2.58 -14.58 -9.87
C ASP A 169 3.38 -14.57 -8.57
N ILE A 170 4.69 -14.82 -8.69
CA ILE A 170 5.58 -15.13 -7.57
C ILE A 170 6.79 -14.22 -7.63
N VAL A 171 7.21 -13.69 -6.48
CA VAL A 171 8.44 -12.92 -6.36
C VAL A 171 9.43 -13.70 -5.51
N LEU A 172 10.63 -13.92 -6.07
CA LEU A 172 11.74 -14.56 -5.38
C LEU A 172 12.65 -13.50 -4.76
N TRP A 173 13.04 -13.74 -3.52
CA TRP A 173 13.84 -12.83 -2.72
C TRP A 173 15.06 -13.54 -2.17
N ASP A 174 16.19 -12.83 -2.16
CA ASP A 174 17.30 -13.13 -1.26
C ASP A 174 16.87 -12.66 0.15
N PRO A 175 16.91 -13.52 1.19
CA PRO A 175 16.58 -13.10 2.56
C PRO A 175 17.31 -11.82 3.00
N ALA A 176 18.56 -11.61 2.58
CA ALA A 176 19.35 -10.43 2.94
C ALA A 176 18.82 -9.14 2.27
N LYS A 177 17.96 -9.24 1.25
CA LYS A 177 17.39 -8.12 0.49
C LYS A 177 15.86 -8.10 0.51
N PHE A 178 15.24 -8.95 1.34
CA PHE A 178 13.80 -9.11 1.39
C PHE A 178 13.10 -7.76 1.62
N GLY A 179 12.19 -7.40 0.71
CA GLY A 179 11.45 -6.14 0.74
C GLY A 179 12.16 -4.94 0.12
N ALA A 180 13.48 -4.99 -0.06
CA ALA A 180 14.25 -3.91 -0.71
C ALA A 180 14.37 -4.14 -2.23
N THR A 181 15.03 -5.23 -2.65
CA THR A 181 15.26 -5.54 -4.07
C THR A 181 15.04 -7.03 -4.34
N PRO A 182 14.07 -7.41 -5.19
CA PRO A 182 13.81 -8.81 -5.49
C PRO A 182 14.88 -9.40 -6.43
N MET A 183 15.00 -10.72 -6.44
CA MET A 183 15.86 -11.44 -7.39
C MET A 183 15.16 -11.61 -8.75
N LEU A 184 13.91 -12.08 -8.70
CA LEU A 184 13.13 -12.44 -9.88
C LEU A 184 11.63 -12.27 -9.61
N VAL A 185 10.92 -11.74 -10.59
CA VAL A 185 9.47 -11.67 -10.67
C VAL A 185 9.00 -12.65 -11.74
N ILE A 186 8.24 -13.63 -11.32
CA ILE A 186 7.61 -14.65 -12.16
C ILE A 186 6.15 -14.22 -12.37
N LYS A 187 5.71 -14.19 -13.64
CA LYS A 187 4.34 -13.89 -14.02
C LYS A 187 3.74 -15.10 -14.71
N ALA A 188 2.64 -15.64 -14.18
CA ALA A 188 2.00 -16.86 -14.66
C ALA A 188 2.98 -18.02 -14.93
N GLY A 189 3.97 -18.21 -14.04
CA GLY A 189 4.98 -19.28 -14.15
C GLY A 189 6.18 -18.96 -15.05
N PHE A 190 6.25 -17.77 -15.64
CA PHE A 190 7.33 -17.37 -16.55
C PHE A 190 8.14 -16.16 -16.02
N PRO A 191 9.49 -16.15 -16.12
CA PRO A 191 10.32 -15.01 -15.69
C PRO A 191 9.97 -13.73 -16.46
N ALA A 192 9.50 -12.69 -15.77
CA ALA A 192 9.06 -11.43 -16.39
C ALA A 192 9.98 -10.25 -16.09
N TRP A 193 10.55 -10.20 -14.88
CA TRP A 193 11.49 -9.16 -14.46
C TRP A 193 12.55 -9.77 -13.53
N GLY A 194 13.82 -9.38 -13.62
CA GLY A 194 14.90 -10.12 -12.98
C GLY A 194 16.23 -9.38 -13.00
N SER A 195 17.11 -9.74 -12.06
CA SER A 195 18.44 -9.14 -11.99
C SER A 195 19.34 -9.88 -12.98
N SER A 196 19.99 -9.13 -13.85
CA SER A 196 20.91 -9.67 -14.85
C SER A 196 22.22 -8.89 -14.81
N GLY A 197 23.32 -9.62 -14.84
CA GLY A 197 24.67 -9.07 -14.99
C GLY A 197 25.01 -8.68 -16.43
N ASP A 198 26.29 -8.46 -16.70
CA ASP A 198 26.80 -8.26 -18.07
C ASP A 198 26.41 -9.43 -18.98
N PRO A 199 25.61 -9.21 -20.05
CA PRO A 199 25.17 -10.28 -20.94
C PRO A 199 26.30 -10.92 -21.75
N ASN A 200 27.47 -10.30 -21.83
CA ASN A 200 28.65 -10.85 -22.49
C ASN A 200 29.60 -11.58 -21.53
N ALA A 201 29.28 -11.65 -20.24
CA ALA A 201 30.09 -12.36 -19.27
C ALA A 201 29.88 -13.89 -19.33
N THR A 202 30.84 -14.62 -18.77
CA THR A 202 30.78 -16.10 -18.69
C THR A 202 29.89 -16.62 -17.56
N ILE A 203 29.43 -15.75 -16.66
CA ILE A 203 28.57 -16.07 -15.52
C ILE A 203 27.51 -14.99 -15.31
N GLU A 204 26.33 -15.39 -14.82
CA GLU A 204 25.15 -14.51 -14.64
C GLU A 204 25.34 -13.37 -13.63
N ARG A 205 26.32 -13.48 -12.73
CA ARG A 205 26.55 -12.53 -11.61
C ARG A 205 27.61 -11.48 -11.90
N ALA A 206 28.15 -11.44 -13.11
CA ALA A 206 29.13 -10.44 -13.49
C ALA A 206 28.52 -9.04 -13.42
N GLN A 207 29.28 -8.09 -12.88
CA GLN A 207 28.82 -6.70 -12.79
C GLN A 207 28.87 -6.01 -14.16
N PRO A 208 27.99 -5.03 -14.42
CA PRO A 208 26.98 -4.48 -13.52
C PRO A 208 25.71 -5.33 -13.46
N ALA A 209 25.24 -5.64 -12.25
CA ALA A 209 23.95 -6.30 -12.05
C ALA A 209 22.81 -5.26 -12.02
N VAL A 210 21.88 -5.35 -12.96
CA VAL A 210 20.76 -4.41 -13.11
C VAL A 210 19.44 -5.17 -13.12
N MET A 211 18.41 -4.56 -12.53
CA MET A 211 17.04 -5.06 -12.53
C MET A 211 16.36 -4.67 -13.84
N GLY A 212 15.89 -5.64 -14.63
CA GLY A 212 15.29 -5.37 -15.94
C GLY A 212 14.29 -6.42 -16.41
N PRO A 213 13.65 -6.17 -17.56
CA PRO A 213 12.74 -7.13 -18.17
C PRO A 213 13.47 -8.41 -18.52
N GLN A 214 12.78 -9.53 -18.30
CA GLN A 214 13.17 -10.86 -18.77
C GLN A 214 12.28 -11.22 -19.96
N PHE A 215 12.42 -12.43 -20.52
CA PHE A 215 11.63 -12.85 -21.68
C PHE A 215 10.10 -12.66 -21.52
N GLY A 216 9.54 -12.90 -20.34
CA GLY A 216 8.11 -12.67 -20.06
C GLY A 216 7.69 -11.20 -20.05
N GLY A 217 8.64 -10.27 -19.96
CA GLY A 217 8.41 -8.82 -20.04
C GLY A 217 8.41 -8.26 -21.47
N HIS A 218 8.67 -9.09 -22.49
CA HIS A 218 8.82 -8.66 -23.88
C HIS A 218 7.71 -9.19 -24.80
N GLY A 219 7.44 -8.43 -25.88
CA GLY A 219 6.58 -8.85 -26.98
C GLY A 219 5.18 -9.32 -26.56
N GLY A 220 4.70 -10.39 -27.21
CA GLY A 220 3.39 -10.98 -26.92
C GLY A 220 3.30 -11.69 -25.56
N ALA A 221 4.44 -12.15 -25.01
CA ALA A 221 4.48 -12.90 -23.75
C ALA A 221 3.88 -12.09 -22.60
N ALA A 222 4.18 -10.79 -22.51
CA ALA A 222 3.63 -9.92 -21.46
C ALA A 222 2.08 -9.89 -21.46
N ALA A 223 1.44 -10.02 -22.63
CA ALA A 223 -0.01 -10.09 -22.76
C ALA A 223 -0.55 -11.49 -22.41
N GLU A 224 0.11 -12.55 -22.86
CA GLU A 224 -0.30 -13.94 -22.62
C GLU A 224 -0.18 -14.35 -21.14
N LEU A 225 0.81 -13.82 -20.44
CA LEU A 225 1.06 -14.09 -19.02
C LEU A 225 0.18 -13.23 -18.08
N SER A 226 -0.64 -12.34 -18.63
CA SER A 226 -1.40 -11.35 -17.86
C SER A 226 -2.90 -11.42 -18.15
N VAL A 227 -3.67 -10.89 -17.21
CA VAL A 227 -5.12 -10.73 -17.34
C VAL A 227 -5.48 -9.24 -17.37
N ALA A 228 -6.62 -8.92 -17.98
CA ALA A 228 -7.27 -7.62 -17.88
C ALA A 228 -8.53 -7.79 -17.02
N PHE A 229 -8.51 -7.21 -15.83
CA PHE A 229 -9.69 -7.21 -14.95
C PHE A 229 -10.71 -6.20 -15.46
N VAL A 230 -11.94 -6.64 -15.67
CA VAL A 230 -13.05 -5.84 -16.22
C VAL A 230 -14.32 -6.01 -15.38
N SER A 231 -15.34 -5.18 -15.60
CA SER A 231 -16.65 -5.41 -15.00
C SER A 231 -17.35 -6.62 -15.62
N MET A 232 -18.25 -7.28 -14.88
CA MET A 232 -19.09 -8.36 -15.42
C MET A 232 -19.90 -7.91 -16.64
N ALA A 233 -20.37 -6.66 -16.64
CA ALA A 233 -21.11 -6.09 -17.77
C ALA A 233 -20.24 -5.98 -19.03
N SER A 234 -18.97 -5.55 -18.89
CA SER A 234 -18.04 -5.46 -20.01
C SER A 234 -17.72 -6.83 -20.60
N LEU A 235 -17.59 -7.87 -19.77
CA LEU A 235 -17.36 -9.23 -20.25
C LEU A 235 -18.58 -9.80 -20.98
N GLY A 236 -19.79 -9.51 -20.49
CA GLY A 236 -21.05 -9.99 -21.08
C GLY A 236 -21.51 -9.24 -22.34
N ALA A 237 -20.95 -8.07 -22.64
CA ALA A 237 -21.38 -7.25 -23.78
C ALA A 237 -20.97 -7.82 -25.16
N GLY A 238 -20.12 -8.85 -25.21
CA GLY A 238 -19.71 -9.54 -26.45
C GLY A 238 -18.79 -8.75 -27.40
N ALA A 239 -18.69 -7.43 -27.24
CA ALA A 239 -17.77 -6.57 -27.98
C ALA A 239 -16.53 -6.24 -27.13
N ASP A 240 -15.48 -7.02 -27.31
CA ASP A 240 -14.19 -6.79 -26.65
C ASP A 240 -13.36 -5.76 -27.44
N LEU A 241 -13.34 -4.52 -26.94
CA LEU A 241 -12.70 -3.39 -27.60
C LEU A 241 -11.28 -3.10 -27.06
N LEU A 242 -10.80 -3.85 -26.06
CA LEU A 242 -9.49 -3.58 -25.47
C LEU A 242 -8.38 -3.96 -26.47
N PRO A 243 -7.41 -3.06 -26.77
CA PRO A 243 -6.36 -3.29 -27.76
C PRO A 243 -5.23 -4.19 -27.22
N THR A 244 -5.59 -5.31 -26.60
CA THR A 244 -4.65 -6.27 -26.00
C THR A 244 -5.18 -7.69 -26.12
N ARG A 245 -4.26 -8.67 -26.08
CA ARG A 245 -4.59 -10.11 -26.10
C ARG A 245 -4.77 -10.71 -24.70
N ARG A 246 -4.59 -9.92 -23.63
CA ARG A 246 -4.74 -10.38 -22.24
C ARG A 246 -6.10 -11.05 -22.02
N ARG A 247 -6.15 -12.16 -21.29
CA ARG A 247 -7.43 -12.79 -20.93
C ARG A 247 -8.27 -11.82 -20.10
N ARG A 248 -9.56 -11.67 -20.42
CA ARG A 248 -10.48 -10.82 -19.65
C ARG A 248 -10.99 -11.60 -18.45
N VAL A 249 -10.94 -10.98 -17.26
CA VAL A 249 -11.44 -11.58 -16.02
C VAL A 249 -12.40 -10.61 -15.36
N ALA A 250 -13.63 -11.05 -15.12
CA ALA A 250 -14.61 -10.20 -14.47
C ALA A 250 -14.33 -10.10 -12.96
N VAL A 251 -14.30 -8.87 -12.44
CA VAL A 251 -14.31 -8.64 -10.99
C VAL A 251 -15.68 -9.00 -10.42
N HIS A 252 -15.71 -9.56 -9.20
CA HIS A 252 -16.97 -9.92 -8.54
C HIS A 252 -16.88 -9.79 -7.00
N SER A 253 -18.03 -9.93 -6.32
CA SER A 253 -18.13 -9.92 -4.84
C SER A 253 -17.64 -8.65 -4.13
N ILE A 254 -17.63 -7.50 -4.82
CA ILE A 254 -17.14 -6.21 -4.29
C ILE A 254 -18.21 -5.34 -3.59
N ARG A 255 -19.47 -5.79 -3.56
CA ARG A 255 -20.58 -4.99 -2.99
C ARG A 255 -20.87 -5.32 -1.53
N THR A 256 -20.49 -6.51 -1.11
CA THR A 256 -20.74 -7.06 0.23
C THR A 256 -19.50 -7.10 1.11
N VAL A 257 -18.32 -6.85 0.52
CA VAL A 257 -17.05 -6.84 1.25
C VAL A 257 -16.97 -5.66 2.22
N GLY A 258 -16.51 -5.91 3.43
CA GLY A 258 -16.23 -4.89 4.44
C GLY A 258 -14.87 -5.10 5.10
N LEU A 259 -14.62 -4.33 6.17
CA LEU A 259 -13.37 -4.41 6.92
C LEU A 259 -13.14 -5.81 7.49
N ALA A 260 -14.18 -6.47 8.00
CA ALA A 260 -14.08 -7.81 8.58
C ALA A 260 -13.57 -8.89 7.60
N ASP A 261 -13.72 -8.68 6.29
CA ASP A 261 -13.22 -9.61 5.26
C ASP A 261 -11.71 -9.48 5.00
N MET A 262 -11.08 -8.41 5.51
CA MET A 262 -9.67 -8.13 5.31
C MET A 262 -8.82 -9.06 6.19
N ARG A 263 -8.01 -9.90 5.54
CA ARG A 263 -7.20 -10.91 6.21
C ARG A 263 -6.21 -10.25 7.15
N ARG A 264 -6.25 -10.70 8.41
CA ARG A 264 -5.40 -10.24 9.53
C ARG A 264 -5.53 -8.74 9.85
N ASN A 265 -6.48 -8.04 9.22
CA ASN A 265 -6.64 -6.59 9.31
C ASN A 265 -8.13 -6.20 9.28
N GLY A 266 -8.97 -6.97 9.98
CA GLY A 266 -10.42 -6.75 10.02
C GLY A 266 -10.91 -6.10 11.30
N ARG A 267 -10.05 -5.38 12.03
CA ARG A 267 -10.42 -4.81 13.32
C ARG A 267 -11.35 -3.60 13.13
N VAL A 268 -12.62 -3.78 13.46
CA VAL A 268 -13.57 -2.69 13.66
C VAL A 268 -13.26 -2.01 14.98
N ALA A 269 -13.18 -0.68 14.97
CA ALA A 269 -12.86 0.13 16.15
C ALA A 269 -13.41 1.55 16.00
N SER A 270 -13.62 2.24 17.13
CA SER A 270 -13.99 3.66 17.13
C SER A 270 -12.73 4.52 17.05
N VAL A 271 -12.42 5.07 15.87
CA VAL A 271 -11.32 6.03 15.66
C VAL A 271 -11.87 7.45 15.76
N ARG A 272 -11.40 8.23 16.73
CA ARG A 272 -11.77 9.65 16.90
C ARG A 272 -10.56 10.54 16.69
N VAL A 273 -10.75 11.62 15.96
CA VAL A 273 -9.76 12.70 15.82
C VAL A 273 -10.31 13.94 16.52
N ASN A 274 -9.56 14.50 17.46
CA ASN A 274 -9.92 15.75 18.10
C ASN A 274 -9.80 16.90 17.08
N PRO A 275 -10.87 17.68 16.82
CA PRO A 275 -10.84 18.70 15.79
C PRO A 275 -9.96 19.91 16.13
N ALA A 276 -9.67 20.14 17.42
CA ALA A 276 -8.84 21.26 17.85
C ALA A 276 -7.36 20.88 17.99
N THR A 277 -7.06 19.68 18.49
CA THR A 277 -5.68 19.24 18.78
C THR A 277 -5.11 18.29 17.73
N GLY A 278 -5.95 17.65 16.92
CA GLY A 278 -5.55 16.60 15.99
C GLY A 278 -5.22 15.26 16.65
N GLU A 279 -5.31 15.14 17.98
CA GLU A 279 -5.04 13.91 18.72
C GLU A 279 -6.00 12.80 18.30
N VAL A 280 -5.47 11.59 18.17
CA VAL A 280 -6.23 10.43 17.73
C VAL A 280 -6.43 9.47 18.91
N ALA A 281 -7.64 8.95 19.05
CA ALA A 281 -7.96 7.90 20.01
C ALA A 281 -8.65 6.73 19.33
N VAL A 282 -8.25 5.51 19.68
CA VAL A 282 -8.85 4.25 19.26
C VAL A 282 -9.56 3.63 20.46
N ASP A 283 -10.87 3.43 20.35
CA ASP A 283 -11.71 2.89 21.44
C ASP A 283 -11.56 3.67 22.76
N GLY A 284 -11.34 4.99 22.66
CA GLY A 284 -11.14 5.89 23.80
C GLY A 284 -9.71 5.97 24.32
N VAL A 285 -8.78 5.16 23.79
CA VAL A 285 -7.36 5.17 24.17
C VAL A 285 -6.58 6.03 23.20
N PRO A 286 -5.86 7.08 23.65
CA PRO A 286 -4.98 7.87 22.78
C PRO A 286 -3.94 6.98 22.10
N VAL A 287 -3.71 7.22 20.81
CA VAL A 287 -2.69 6.54 20.01
C VAL A 287 -1.83 7.58 19.32
N ASP A 288 -0.52 7.35 19.38
CA ASP A 288 0.48 8.17 18.72
C ASP A 288 1.73 7.33 18.46
N SER A 289 2.60 7.83 17.62
CA SER A 289 3.88 7.22 17.28
C SER A 289 4.89 8.31 16.97
N GLU A 290 6.07 8.20 17.57
CA GLU A 290 7.14 9.18 17.37
C GLU A 290 7.69 9.14 15.95
N ALA A 291 8.22 10.26 15.49
CA ALA A 291 8.83 10.34 14.17
C ALA A 291 10.11 9.48 14.11
N ALA A 292 10.20 8.58 13.13
CA ALA A 292 11.42 7.79 12.96
C ALA A 292 12.61 8.63 12.49
N GLU A 293 13.73 8.54 13.22
CA GLU A 293 15.03 9.10 12.82
C GLU A 293 15.69 8.35 11.67
N SER A 294 15.40 7.06 11.54
CA SER A 294 15.85 6.22 10.45
C SER A 294 14.90 5.05 10.23
N VAL A 295 14.90 4.47 9.04
CA VAL A 295 14.05 3.34 8.68
C VAL A 295 14.85 2.24 8.01
N ALA A 296 14.44 0.99 8.21
CA ALA A 296 14.98 -0.15 7.47
C ALA A 296 14.66 -0.05 5.96
N LEU A 297 15.36 -0.84 5.14
CA LEU A 297 15.13 -0.91 3.69
C LEU A 297 15.28 0.47 2.99
N ALA A 298 16.28 1.24 3.42
CA ALA A 298 16.64 2.55 2.89
C ALA A 298 18.14 2.59 2.52
N ARG A 299 18.94 3.49 3.11
CA ARG A 299 20.34 3.80 2.72
C ARG A 299 21.27 2.59 2.50
N LEU A 300 21.03 1.47 3.17
CA LEU A 300 21.83 0.25 3.00
C LEU A 300 21.72 -0.37 1.59
N TYR A 301 20.59 -0.19 0.90
CA TYR A 301 20.26 -0.93 -0.33
C TYR A 301 20.21 -0.08 -1.58
N PHE A 302 20.21 1.25 -1.45
CA PHE A 302 20.00 2.18 -2.55
C PHE A 302 21.17 3.16 -2.60
N LEU A 303 21.82 3.22 -3.76
CA LEU A 303 22.93 4.14 -4.08
C LEU A 303 22.43 5.58 -4.20
#